data_AF-A0A222T3Q0-F1
#
_entry.id   AF-A0A222T3Q0-F1
#
_cell.length_a   1.000
_cell.length_b   1.000
_cell.length_c   1.000
_cell.angle_alpha   90.00
_cell.angle_beta   90.00
_cell.angle_gamma   90.00
#
_symmetry.space_group_name_H-M   'P 1'
#
loop_
_entity.id
_entity.type
_entity.pdbx_description
1 polymer ?
#
loop_
_entity_poly.entity_id
_entity_poly.type
_entity_poly.pdbx_seq_one_letter_code
_entity_poly.pdbx_strand_id
1 'polypeptide(L)'
;MLLPGVTTLARMVAAARSEENDRLHAALYEAVPYDLRTEVVRLLEVPEKKRVSEPERLRLGPMGVSGRAMELALDRAREVRGLGAGAVDAG
;
A
#
# COMPACT_ATOMS: atom_id res chain seq x y z
N MET A 1 23.94 20.33 -29.11
CA MET A 1 23.33 20.76 -27.83
C MET A 1 23.93 19.86 -26.74
N LEU A 2 24.62 20.43 -25.74
CA LEU A 2 25.24 19.65 -24.65
C LEU A 2 24.19 19.39 -23.56
N LEU A 3 24.05 18.13 -23.14
CA LEU A 3 23.23 17.79 -21.98
C LEU A 3 23.85 18.39 -20.71
N PRO A 4 23.03 18.82 -19.74
CA PRO A 4 23.54 19.31 -18.48
C PRO A 4 24.26 18.21 -17.70
N GLY A 5 25.13 18.60 -16.76
CA GLY A 5 25.91 17.65 -15.96
C GLY A 5 25.02 16.66 -15.19
N VAL A 6 25.57 15.49 -14.88
CA VAL A 6 24.83 14.35 -14.28
C VAL A 6 24.04 14.72 -13.02
N THR A 7 24.55 15.62 -12.19
CA THR A 7 23.88 16.10 -10.97
C THR A 7 22.64 16.94 -11.28
N THR A 8 22.69 17.73 -12.33
CA THR A 8 21.55 18.53 -12.80
C THR A 8 20.48 17.62 -13.38
N LEU A 9 20.87 16.65 -14.21
CA LEU A 9 19.95 15.64 -14.75
C LEU A 9 19.27 14.84 -13.63
N ALA A 10 20.02 14.39 -12.63
CA ALA A 10 19.45 13.64 -11.51
C ALA A 10 18.39 14.46 -10.75
N ARG A 11 18.64 15.76 -10.54
CA ARG A 11 17.66 16.66 -9.89
C ARG A 11 16.40 16.85 -10.74
N MET A 12 16.55 17.00 -12.05
CA MET A 12 15.42 17.13 -12.97
C MET A 12 14.55 15.86 -12.98
N VAL A 13 15.18 14.68 -13.02
CA VAL A 13 14.46 13.39 -12.94
C VAL A 13 13.76 13.24 -11.60
N ALA A 14 14.41 13.60 -10.49
CA ALA A 14 13.79 13.56 -9.18
C ALA A 14 12.57 14.50 -9.07
N ALA A 15 12.67 15.72 -9.62
CA ALA A 15 11.56 16.67 -9.65
C ALA A 15 10.38 16.14 -10.48
N ALA A 16 10.64 15.64 -11.69
CA ALA A 16 9.61 15.06 -12.54
C ALA A 16 8.93 13.84 -11.88
N ARG A 17 9.70 12.99 -11.21
CA ARG A 17 9.15 11.87 -10.44
C ARG A 17 8.29 12.32 -9.27
N SER A 18 8.71 13.36 -8.55
CA SER A 18 7.92 13.92 -7.44
C SER A 18 6.58 14.45 -7.94
N GLU A 19 6.60 15.24 -9.01
CA GLU A 19 5.39 15.82 -9.59
C GLU A 19 4.42 14.73 -10.07
N GLU A 20 4.93 13.70 -10.74
CA GLU A 20 4.08 12.59 -11.19
C GLU A 20 3.54 11.77 -10.01
N ASN A 21 4.34 11.59 -8.95
CA ASN A 21 3.90 10.91 -7.74
C ASN A 21 2.78 11.69 -7.04
N ASP A 22 2.86 13.01 -7.00
CA ASP A 22 1.81 13.87 -6.42
C ASP A 22 0.51 13.76 -7.22
N ARG A 23 0.59 13.75 -8.56
CA ARG A 23 -0.59 13.53 -9.43
C ARG A 23 -1.22 12.15 -9.21
N LEU A 24 -0.40 11.10 -9.14
CA LEU A 24 -0.87 9.75 -8.86
C LEU A 24 -1.56 9.66 -7.49
N HIS A 25 -0.98 10.29 -6.47
CA HIS A 25 -1.57 10.33 -5.13
C HIS A 25 -2.91 11.06 -5.12
N ALA A 26 -3.03 12.19 -5.84
CA ALA A 26 -4.28 12.92 -5.96
C ALA A 26 -5.36 12.10 -6.68
N ALA A 27 -5.01 11.44 -7.79
CA ALA A 27 -5.93 10.57 -8.51
C ALA A 27 -6.45 9.40 -7.64
N LEU A 28 -5.53 8.73 -6.92
CA LEU A 28 -5.90 7.68 -5.97
C LEU A 28 -6.78 8.22 -4.85
N TYR A 29 -6.48 9.41 -4.32
CA TYR A 29 -7.31 10.01 -3.28
C TYR A 29 -8.74 10.19 -3.76
N GLU A 30 -8.96 10.77 -4.95
CA GLU A 30 -10.30 10.97 -5.51
C GLU A 30 -11.02 9.65 -5.85
N ALA A 31 -10.30 8.64 -6.35
CA ALA A 31 -10.88 7.35 -6.73
C ALA A 31 -11.31 6.48 -5.54
N VAL A 32 -10.61 6.57 -4.40
CA VAL A 32 -10.84 5.70 -3.24
C VAL A 32 -11.99 6.24 -2.37
N PRO A 33 -13.05 5.46 -2.10
CA PRO A 33 -14.15 5.86 -1.22
C PRO A 33 -13.69 6.26 0.18
N TYR A 34 -14.40 7.21 0.81
CA TYR A 34 -14.05 7.73 2.15
C TYR A 34 -13.89 6.63 3.21
N ASP A 35 -14.81 5.66 3.25
CA ASP A 35 -14.78 4.57 4.22
C ASP A 35 -13.52 3.73 4.07
N LEU A 36 -13.16 3.40 2.82
CA LEU A 36 -11.94 2.67 2.51
C LEU A 36 -10.68 3.48 2.88
N ARG A 37 -10.65 4.78 2.61
CA ARG A 37 -9.53 5.64 3.03
C ARG A 37 -9.35 5.60 4.55
N THR A 38 -10.45 5.66 5.28
CA THR A 38 -10.45 5.64 6.75
C THR A 38 -10.02 4.27 7.28
N GLU A 39 -10.51 3.19 6.70
CA GLU A 39 -10.11 1.83 7.06
C GLU A 39 -8.62 1.59 6.83
N VAL A 40 -8.08 2.01 5.68
CA VAL A 40 -6.64 1.89 5.38
C VAL A 40 -5.78 2.72 6.34
N VAL A 41 -6.24 3.88 6.79
CA VAL A 41 -5.53 4.67 7.81
C VAL A 41 -5.56 3.95 9.16
N ARG A 42 -6.70 3.39 9.57
CA ARG A 42 -6.83 2.63 10.83
C ARG A 42 -5.91 1.43 10.90
N LEU A 43 -5.62 0.79 9.76
CA LEU A 43 -4.65 -0.30 9.70
C LEU A 43 -3.30 0.14 10.29
N LEU A 44 -2.88 1.39 10.14
CA LEU A 44 -1.60 1.87 10.67
C LEU A 44 -1.52 1.90 12.20
N GLU A 45 -2.65 1.81 12.90
CA GLU A 45 -2.68 1.76 14.36
C GLU A 45 -2.09 0.43 14.87
N VAL A 46 -1.32 0.51 15.96
CA VAL A 46 -0.85 -0.67 16.69
C VAL A 46 -1.86 -0.96 17.80
N PRO A 47 -2.59 -2.09 17.75
CA PRO A 47 -3.57 -2.40 18.79
C PRO A 47 -2.90 -2.55 20.17
N GLU A 48 -3.65 -2.28 21.23
CA GLU A 48 -3.13 -2.42 22.59
C GLU A 48 -2.56 -3.82 22.81
N LYS A 49 -1.38 -3.91 23.43
CA LYS A 49 -0.66 -5.17 23.72
C LYS A 49 -0.22 -5.95 22.47
N LYS A 50 -0.23 -5.33 21.28
CA LYS A 50 0.40 -5.87 20.07
C LYS A 50 1.73 -5.17 19.79
N ARG A 51 2.59 -5.86 19.04
CA ARG A 51 3.92 -5.36 18.64
C ARG A 51 3.99 -4.84 17.21
N VAL A 52 2.99 -5.17 16.40
CA VAL A 52 2.92 -4.89 14.96
C VAL A 52 1.54 -4.32 14.65
N SER A 53 1.46 -3.47 13.63
CA SER A 53 0.19 -2.94 13.13
C SER A 53 -0.57 -4.00 12.32
N GLU A 54 -1.86 -3.78 12.07
CA GLU A 54 -2.67 -4.69 11.25
C GLU A 54 -2.12 -4.96 9.83
N PRO A 55 -1.58 -3.98 9.06
CA PRO A 55 -1.07 -4.21 7.73
C PRO A 55 0.27 -4.94 7.77
N GLU A 56 1.06 -4.78 8.83
CA GLU A 56 2.24 -5.63 9.05
C GLU A 56 1.81 -7.07 9.33
N ARG A 57 0.82 -7.30 10.21
CA ARG A 57 0.25 -8.63 10.46
C ARG A 57 -0.28 -9.27 9.16
N LEU A 58 -1.02 -8.52 8.35
CA LEU A 58 -1.58 -9.01 7.08
C LEU A 58 -0.48 -9.33 6.04
N ARG A 59 0.67 -8.63 6.08
CA ARG A 59 1.83 -8.94 5.22
C ARG A 59 2.56 -10.20 5.65
N LEU A 60 2.63 -10.47 6.95
CA LEU A 60 3.26 -11.65 7.52
C LEU A 60 2.34 -12.88 7.34
N GLY A 61 2.59 -13.67 6.30
CA GLY A 61 1.90 -14.93 6.07
C GLY A 61 2.37 -16.05 7.01
N PRO A 62 1.60 -17.13 7.17
CA PRO A 62 2.06 -18.31 7.89
C PRO A 62 3.28 -18.94 7.18
N MET A 63 4.30 -19.33 7.95
CA MET A 63 5.60 -19.81 7.44
C MET A 63 5.66 -21.33 7.19
N GLY A 64 4.55 -22.06 7.36
CA GLY A 64 4.50 -23.52 7.25
C GLY A 64 3.59 -24.02 6.13
N VAL A 65 3.75 -25.29 5.73
CA VAL A 65 2.99 -25.94 4.64
C VAL A 65 1.96 -26.97 5.13
N SER A 66 1.50 -26.85 6.38
CA SER A 66 0.48 -27.73 6.94
C SER A 66 -0.94 -27.31 6.52
N GLY A 67 -1.91 -28.23 6.64
CA GLY A 67 -3.32 -27.89 6.40
C GLY A 67 -3.82 -26.73 7.26
N ARG A 68 -3.39 -26.65 8.53
CA ARG A 68 -3.71 -25.51 9.41
C ARG A 68 -3.07 -24.21 8.94
N ALA A 69 -1.83 -24.26 8.45
CA ALA A 69 -1.17 -23.09 7.88
C ALA A 69 -1.89 -22.61 6.60
N MET A 70 -2.41 -23.53 5.79
CA MET A 70 -3.23 -23.21 4.61
C MET A 70 -4.54 -22.52 5.01
N GLU A 71 -5.23 -23.02 6.03
CA GLU A 71 -6.46 -22.41 6.55
C GLU A 71 -6.22 -20.95 6.99
N LEU A 72 -5.17 -20.71 7.78
CA LEU A 72 -4.78 -19.36 8.21
C LEU A 72 -4.41 -18.45 7.01
N ALA A 73 -3.77 -19.00 5.98
CA ALA A 73 -3.45 -18.24 4.77
C ALA A 73 -4.70 -17.82 4.00
N LEU A 74 -5.71 -18.70 3.93
CA LEU A 74 -6.99 -18.41 3.29
C LEU A 74 -7.80 -17.38 4.08
N ASP A 75 -7.82 -17.48 5.41
CA ASP A 75 -8.49 -16.49 6.25
C ASP A 75 -7.85 -15.10 6.12
N ARG A 76 -6.51 -15.03 6.16
CA ARG A 76 -5.78 -13.80 5.88
C ARG A 76 -6.11 -13.23 4.49
N ALA A 77 -6.21 -14.09 3.47
CA ALA A 77 -6.59 -13.65 2.12
C ALA A 77 -8.03 -13.12 2.05
N ARG A 78 -8.96 -13.71 2.83
CA ARG A 78 -10.32 -13.19 3.00
C ARG A 78 -10.32 -11.83 3.69
N GLU A 79 -9.53 -11.65 4.75
CA GLU A 79 -9.38 -10.35 5.43
C GLU A 79 -8.87 -9.27 4.47
N VAL A 80 -7.78 -9.54 3.74
CA VAL A 80 -7.23 -8.58 2.76
C VAL A 80 -8.24 -8.26 1.65
N ARG A 81 -8.98 -9.27 1.16
CA ARG A 81 -10.04 -9.05 0.16
C ARG A 81 -11.20 -8.25 0.72
N GLY A 82 -11.52 -8.45 2.01
CA GLY A 82 -12.58 -7.75 2.73
C GLY A 82 -12.36 -6.23 2.82
N LEU A 83 -11.11 -5.77 2.75
CA LEU A 83 -10.78 -4.35 2.67
C LEU A 83 -11.35 -3.68 1.41
N GLY A 84 -11.76 -4.41 0.37
CA GLY A 84 -12.41 -3.82 -0.81
C GLY A 84 -11.51 -2.99 -1.73
N ALA A 85 -10.22 -2.80 -1.39
CA ALA A 85 -9.28 -2.00 -2.19
C ALA A 85 -9.11 -2.48 -3.63
N GLY A 86 -9.30 -3.78 -3.90
CA GLY A 86 -9.20 -4.34 -5.25
C GLY A 86 -10.36 -3.97 -6.19
N ALA A 87 -11.40 -3.30 -5.69
CA ALA A 87 -12.51 -2.80 -6.51
C ALA A 87 -12.33 -1.33 -6.93
N VAL A 88 -11.29 -0.65 -6.45
CA VAL A 88 -10.99 0.74 -6.84
C VAL A 88 -10.38 0.74 -8.24
N ASP A 89 -11.01 1.47 -9.16
CA ASP A 89 -10.44 1.78 -10.46
C ASP A 89 -9.60 3.05 -10.34
N ALA A 90 -8.29 2.91 -10.54
CA ALA A 90 -7.33 4.00 -10.40
C ALA A 90 -6.75 4.49 -11.75
N GLY A 91 -7.30 4.01 -12.88
CA GLY A 91 -6.80 4.29 -14.22
C GLY A 91 -5.67 3.39 -14.70
#